data_AF-A0A2N1PA90-F1
#
_entry.id   AF-A0A2N1PA90-F1
#
_cell.length_a   1.000
_cell.length_b   1.000
_cell.length_c   1.000
_cell.angle_alpha   90.00
_cell.angle_beta   90.00
_cell.angle_gamma   90.00
#
_symmetry.space_group_name_H-M   'P 1'
#
loop_
_entity.id
_entity.type
_entity.pdbx_description
1 polymer ?
#
loop_
_entity_poly.entity_id
_entity_poly.type
_entity_poly.pdbx_seq_one_letter_code
_entity_poly.pdbx_strand_id
1 'polypeptide(L)'
;MPKQEMGLMGYVGESVVEQWLKKKYSSPKYTIVRQIMPTAVPKTGGPYLDFAIIKNDKTVEAIYEVKSQHFISGATMKINKSLTHCWIKKGRKLRFQTQDGNIYHGRISTNVFLVLLVVPNEGGRSVIGRANLKYILLFEDIWRELGKSFRKTTILKQIKEDASIVIDILKAPHKGLHHHDLLMEHRDIVKKRKKASRNNK
;
A
#
# COMPACT_ATOMS: atom_id res chain seq x y z
N MET A 1 11.22 -1.19 22.68
CA MET A 1 11.76 -1.54 21.34
C MET A 1 10.84 -0.97 20.25
N PRO A 2 11.01 0.26 19.75
CA PRO A 2 10.04 0.74 18.76
C PRO A 2 10.63 1.30 17.45
N LYS A 3 11.50 2.33 17.50
CA LYS A 3 11.74 3.16 16.30
C LYS A 3 12.58 2.49 15.21
N GLN A 4 13.67 1.82 15.59
CA GLN A 4 14.54 1.13 14.62
C GLN A 4 13.83 -0.05 13.96
N GLU A 5 13.14 -0.88 14.74
CA GLU A 5 12.34 -2.00 14.23
C GLU A 5 11.19 -1.53 13.32
N MET A 6 10.48 -0.46 13.70
CA MET A 6 9.45 0.14 12.84
C MET A 6 10.02 0.71 11.53
N GLY A 7 11.19 1.35 11.59
CA GLY A 7 11.89 1.85 10.40
C GLY A 7 12.29 0.70 9.47
N LEU A 8 12.81 -0.39 10.03
CA LEU A 8 13.16 -1.60 9.29
C LEU A 8 11.93 -2.27 8.66
N MET A 9 10.81 -2.38 9.40
CA MET A 9 9.54 -2.87 8.85
C MET A 9 9.04 -2.03 7.67
N GLY A 10 9.12 -0.70 7.78
CA GLY A 10 8.77 0.21 6.69
C GLY A 10 9.64 -0.03 5.46
N TYR A 11 10.96 -0.06 5.64
CA TYR A 11 11.93 -0.30 4.57
C TYR A 11 11.72 -1.65 3.87
N VAL A 12 11.55 -2.74 4.64
CA VAL A 12 11.27 -4.08 4.09
C VAL A 12 9.93 -4.09 3.35
N GLY A 13 8.90 -3.50 3.96
CA GLY A 13 7.58 -3.38 3.38
C GLY A 13 7.58 -2.69 2.01
N GLU A 14 8.18 -1.50 1.94
CA GLU A 14 8.36 -0.76 0.70
C GLU A 14 9.13 -1.54 -0.36
N SER A 15 10.23 -2.19 0.04
CA SER A 15 11.08 -2.96 -0.87
C SER A 15 10.31 -4.11 -1.53
N VAL A 16 9.52 -4.84 -0.76
CA VAL A 16 8.67 -5.93 -1.28
C VAL A 16 7.56 -5.39 -2.17
N VAL A 17 6.89 -4.31 -1.75
CA VAL A 17 5.83 -3.67 -2.55
C VAL A 17 6.37 -3.19 -3.88
N GLU A 18 7.55 -2.57 -3.92
CA GLU A 18 8.18 -2.12 -5.15
C GLU A 18 8.40 -3.29 -6.13
N GLN A 19 8.87 -4.44 -5.64
CA GLN A 19 9.07 -5.64 -6.47
C GLN A 19 7.75 -6.20 -6.99
N TRP A 20 6.70 -6.20 -6.16
CA TRP A 20 5.36 -6.57 -6.62
C TRP A 20 4.83 -5.61 -7.68
N LEU A 21 5.03 -4.30 -7.52
CA LEU A 21 4.66 -3.31 -8.53
C LEU A 21 5.43 -3.53 -9.83
N LYS A 22 6.74 -3.83 -9.79
CA LYS A 22 7.54 -4.16 -10.98
C LYS A 22 7.00 -5.38 -11.72
N LYS A 23 6.58 -6.41 -10.99
CA LYS A 23 5.92 -7.60 -11.56
C LYS A 23 4.54 -7.28 -12.16
N LYS A 24 3.73 -6.51 -11.43
CA LYS A 24 2.35 -6.14 -11.82
C LYS A 24 2.31 -5.18 -13.02
N TYR A 25 3.27 -4.27 -13.10
CA TYR A 25 3.41 -3.26 -14.14
C TYR A 25 4.67 -3.50 -14.98
N SER A 26 4.85 -4.73 -15.46
CA SER A 26 6.04 -5.16 -16.21
C SER A 26 6.15 -4.61 -17.63
N SER A 27 5.10 -3.97 -18.14
CA SER A 27 5.11 -3.37 -19.47
C SER A 27 5.99 -2.12 -19.49
N PRO A 28 6.82 -1.91 -20.54
CA PRO A 28 7.69 -0.73 -20.66
C PRO A 28 6.92 0.59 -20.73
N LYS A 29 5.59 0.54 -20.92
CA LYS A 29 4.73 1.73 -20.88
C LYS A 29 4.54 2.33 -19.48
N TYR A 30 5.00 1.61 -18.46
CA TYR A 30 4.85 1.97 -17.07
C TYR A 30 6.20 2.25 -16.42
N THR A 31 6.21 3.27 -15.57
CA THR A 31 7.35 3.62 -14.73
C THR A 31 6.88 3.74 -13.30
N ILE A 32 7.62 3.14 -12.37
CA ILE A 32 7.38 3.28 -10.94
C ILE A 32 8.21 4.45 -10.46
N VAL A 33 7.55 5.41 -9.82
CA VAL A 33 8.18 6.61 -9.28
C VAL A 33 8.01 6.59 -7.77
N ARG A 34 9.09 6.87 -7.04
CA ARG A 34 9.08 6.95 -5.58
C ARG A 34 8.81 8.39 -5.11
N GLN A 35 8.30 8.54 -3.89
CA GLN A 35 8.19 9.83 -3.19
C GLN A 35 7.44 10.90 -4.01
N ILE A 36 6.11 10.77 -4.05
CA ILE A 36 5.21 11.62 -4.84
C ILE A 36 4.10 12.25 -3.97
N MET A 37 3.74 13.50 -4.20
CA MET A 37 2.68 14.19 -3.43
C MET A 37 1.76 15.00 -4.34
N PRO A 38 0.47 15.21 -3.97
CA PRO A 38 -0.36 16.20 -4.65
C PRO A 38 0.22 17.60 -4.51
N THR A 39 0.26 18.39 -5.59
CA THR A 39 0.84 19.76 -5.57
C THR A 39 0.07 20.73 -4.67
N ALA A 40 -1.19 20.43 -4.40
CA ALA A 40 -2.05 21.23 -3.52
C ALA A 40 -1.78 20.98 -2.02
N VAL A 41 -0.96 19.97 -1.68
CA VAL A 41 -0.57 19.67 -0.30
C VAL A 41 0.77 20.38 -0.02
N PRO A 42 0.85 21.26 1.00
CA PRO A 42 2.10 21.96 1.31
C PRO A 42 3.23 20.99 1.69
N LYS A 43 4.44 21.23 1.16
CA LYS A 43 5.65 20.43 1.46
C LYS A 43 5.99 20.41 2.96
N THR A 44 5.76 21.52 3.65
CA THR A 44 5.94 21.66 5.10
C THR A 44 4.87 20.91 5.91
N GLY A 45 3.80 20.43 5.27
CA GLY A 45 2.60 19.96 5.94
C GLY A 45 2.20 18.50 5.69
N GLY A 46 2.74 17.80 4.69
CA GLY A 46 2.33 16.43 4.34
C GLY A 46 3.48 15.58 3.78
N PRO A 47 3.72 14.36 4.32
CA PRO A 47 4.74 13.48 3.78
C PRO A 47 4.41 13.08 2.34
N TYR A 48 5.46 12.83 1.56
CA TYR A 48 5.34 12.19 0.25
C TYR A 48 4.66 10.82 0.39
N LEU A 49 4.01 10.40 -0.68
CA LEU A 49 3.48 9.06 -0.84
C LEU A 49 4.56 8.16 -1.43
N ASP A 50 4.57 6.89 -1.01
CA ASP A 50 5.72 6.03 -1.26
C ASP A 50 5.93 5.71 -2.76
N PHE A 51 4.86 5.37 -3.49
CA PHE A 51 4.94 5.03 -4.92
C PHE A 51 3.80 5.60 -5.77
N ALA A 52 4.12 5.97 -7.01
CA ALA A 52 3.17 6.14 -8.11
C ALA A 52 3.54 5.30 -9.33
N ILE A 53 2.50 4.89 -10.06
CA ILE A 53 2.62 4.25 -11.36
C ILE A 53 2.32 5.29 -12.42
N ILE A 54 3.33 5.60 -13.22
CA ILE A 54 3.26 6.56 -14.31
C ILE A 54 3.13 5.81 -15.62
N LYS A 55 2.18 6.21 -16.47
CA LYS A 55 2.05 5.75 -17.85
C LYS A 55 2.74 6.74 -18.79
N ASN A 56 3.30 6.27 -19.90
CA ASN A 56 4.08 7.00 -20.93
C ASN A 56 3.74 8.50 -21.15
N ASP A 57 2.48 8.89 -21.05
CA ASP A 57 1.98 10.26 -21.19
C ASP A 57 2.10 11.11 -19.90
N LYS A 58 3.03 10.76 -19.00
CA LYS A 58 3.16 11.33 -17.65
C LYS A 58 1.85 11.26 -16.83
N THR A 59 0.97 10.32 -17.15
CA THR A 59 -0.25 10.10 -16.38
C THR A 59 0.04 9.30 -15.13
N VAL A 60 -0.45 9.75 -13.96
CA VAL A 60 -0.52 8.93 -12.75
C VAL A 60 -1.71 7.97 -12.85
N GLU A 61 -1.45 6.67 -13.02
CA GLU A 61 -2.50 5.64 -13.09
C GLU A 61 -2.92 5.15 -11.69
N ALA A 62 -1.94 4.95 -10.82
CA ALA A 62 -2.16 4.48 -9.46
C ALA A 62 -1.12 5.03 -8.48
N ILE A 63 -1.49 5.10 -7.20
CA ILE A 63 -0.65 5.52 -6.09
C ILE A 63 -0.75 4.48 -4.98
N TYR A 64 0.37 4.18 -4.34
CA TYR A 64 0.48 3.21 -3.26
C TYR A 64 1.24 3.83 -2.10
N GLU A 65 0.59 3.90 -0.95
CA GLU A 65 1.19 4.31 0.32
C GLU A 65 1.40 3.07 1.19
N VAL A 66 2.62 2.83 1.65
CA VAL A 66 2.96 1.73 2.55
C VAL A 66 3.00 2.24 3.98
N LYS A 67 2.26 1.59 4.87
CA LYS A 67 2.28 1.91 6.30
C LYS A 67 2.24 0.65 7.15
N SER A 68 3.06 0.65 8.19
CA SER A 68 2.83 -0.22 9.34
C SER A 68 1.67 0.31 10.15
N GLN A 69 0.75 -0.57 10.54
CA GLN A 69 -0.41 -0.20 11.36
C GLN A 69 0.00 0.37 12.72
N HIS A 70 1.18 0.03 13.24
CA HIS A 70 1.71 0.63 14.48
C HIS A 70 1.81 2.16 14.39
N PHE A 71 1.89 2.75 13.19
CA PHE A 71 1.80 4.20 12.95
C PHE A 71 0.37 4.75 12.94
N ILE A 72 -0.66 3.90 12.82
CA ILE A 72 -2.08 4.29 12.72
C ILE A 72 -2.77 4.21 14.09
N SER A 73 -2.28 3.36 15.01
CA SER A 73 -2.94 3.09 16.30
C SER A 73 -2.43 3.88 17.51
N GLY A 74 -1.30 4.61 17.40
CA GLY A 74 -0.87 5.53 18.45
C GLY A 74 -1.68 6.81 18.36
N ALA A 75 -2.42 7.17 19.41
CA ALA A 75 -3.50 8.18 19.47
C ALA A 75 -3.15 9.63 19.02
N THR A 76 -1.98 9.88 18.44
CA THR A 76 -1.54 11.18 17.90
C THR A 76 -1.10 11.12 16.42
N MET A 77 -1.03 9.95 15.78
CA MET A 77 -0.50 9.83 14.42
C MET A 77 -1.59 9.55 13.38
N LYS A 78 -1.82 10.54 12.50
CA LYS A 78 -2.86 10.55 11.47
C LYS A 78 -2.38 9.84 10.20
N ILE A 79 -3.33 9.29 9.43
CA ILE A 79 -3.10 8.86 8.05
C ILE A 79 -2.40 9.99 7.29
N ASN A 80 -1.47 9.61 6.40
CA ASN A 80 -0.73 10.57 5.58
C ASN A 80 -1.71 11.59 4.96
N LYS A 81 -1.44 12.89 5.17
CA LYS A 81 -2.32 13.96 4.70
C LYS A 81 -2.45 13.95 3.17
N SER A 82 -1.38 13.60 2.45
CA SER A 82 -1.39 13.43 0.99
C SER A 82 -2.35 12.33 0.55
N LEU A 83 -2.37 11.21 1.28
CA LEU A 83 -3.28 10.08 1.01
C LEU A 83 -4.73 10.48 1.29
N THR A 84 -4.96 11.13 2.43
CA THR A 84 -6.29 11.64 2.81
C THR A 84 -6.81 12.65 1.80
N HIS A 85 -5.96 13.56 1.33
CA HIS A 85 -6.30 14.52 0.28
C HIS A 85 -6.74 13.82 -1.01
N CYS A 86 -5.99 12.81 -1.46
CA CYS A 86 -6.35 12.02 -2.63
C CYS A 86 -7.71 11.34 -2.49
N TRP A 87 -8.02 10.75 -1.32
CA TRP A 87 -9.31 10.11 -1.07
C TRP A 87 -10.47 11.12 -1.03
N ILE A 88 -10.29 12.27 -0.38
CA ILE A 88 -11.31 13.34 -0.33
C ILE A 88 -11.61 13.88 -1.74
N LYS A 89 -10.58 14.01 -2.57
CA LYS A 89 -10.70 14.54 -3.95
C LYS A 89 -10.86 13.43 -4.99
N LYS A 90 -11.26 12.22 -4.59
CA LYS A 90 -11.49 11.12 -5.54
C LYS A 90 -12.48 11.54 -6.62
N GLY A 91 -12.21 11.15 -7.87
CA GLY A 91 -13.02 11.55 -9.02
C GLY A 91 -12.66 12.92 -9.61
N ARG A 92 -11.58 13.55 -9.13
CA ARG A 92 -11.03 14.78 -9.72
C ARG A 92 -9.67 14.51 -10.36
N LYS A 93 -9.30 15.34 -11.34
CA LYS A 93 -7.94 15.37 -11.87
C LYS A 93 -7.05 16.05 -10.83
N LEU A 94 -6.03 15.34 -10.35
CA LEU A 94 -5.04 15.85 -9.41
C LEU A 94 -3.70 16.06 -10.14
N ARG A 95 -2.91 17.03 -9.68
CA ARG A 95 -1.52 17.21 -10.11
C ARG A 95 -0.61 16.70 -9.01
N PHE A 96 0.44 16.02 -9.41
CA PHE A 96 1.40 15.42 -8.49
C PHE A 96 2.80 15.94 -8.79
N GLN A 97 3.61 16.07 -7.74
CA GLN A 97 5.03 16.37 -7.83
C GLN A 97 5.83 15.32 -7.07
N THR A 98 6.98 14.98 -7.61
CA THR A 98 7.98 14.15 -6.92
C THR A 98 8.97 15.00 -6.15
N GLN A 99 9.79 14.35 -5.33
CA GLN A 99 10.82 15.02 -4.53
C GLN A 99 11.85 15.77 -5.38
N ASP A 100 12.20 15.25 -6.57
CA ASP A 100 13.10 15.87 -7.54
C ASP A 100 12.44 16.96 -8.39
N GLY A 101 11.15 17.25 -8.19
CA GLY A 101 10.44 18.34 -8.84
C GLY A 101 9.71 17.99 -10.14
N ASN A 102 9.75 16.72 -10.59
CA ASN A 102 8.97 16.29 -11.75
C ASN A 102 7.46 16.36 -11.48
N ILE A 103 6.70 16.84 -12.47
CA ILE A 103 5.24 17.00 -12.37
C ILE A 103 4.52 15.97 -13.25
N TYR A 104 3.50 15.34 -12.66
CA TYR A 104 2.65 14.33 -13.29
C TYR A 104 1.16 14.67 -13.14
N HIS A 105 0.34 14.14 -14.03
CA HIS A 105 -1.09 14.44 -14.07
C HIS A 105 -1.93 13.18 -13.78
N GLY A 106 -2.74 13.23 -12.73
CA GLY A 106 -3.72 12.19 -12.43
C GLY A 106 -4.94 12.28 -13.36
N ARG A 107 -5.55 11.13 -13.63
CA ARG A 107 -6.87 11.04 -14.25
C ARG A 107 -7.94 11.04 -13.16
N ILE A 108 -9.19 11.30 -13.55
CA ILE A 108 -10.37 11.19 -12.67
C ILE A 108 -10.42 9.82 -11.97
N SER A 109 -9.95 8.79 -12.66
CA SER A 109 -9.94 7.40 -12.22
C SER A 109 -8.64 6.93 -11.56
N THR A 110 -7.72 7.84 -11.19
CA THR A 110 -6.47 7.43 -10.52
C THR A 110 -6.79 6.67 -9.24
N ASN A 111 -6.29 5.45 -9.14
CA ASN A 111 -6.51 4.60 -7.97
C ASN A 111 -5.48 4.93 -6.88
N VAL A 112 -5.92 5.07 -5.63
CA VAL A 112 -5.03 5.44 -4.52
C VAL A 112 -5.22 4.45 -3.39
N PHE A 113 -4.18 3.68 -3.12
CA PHE A 113 -4.22 2.55 -2.19
C PHE A 113 -3.37 2.78 -0.95
N LEU A 114 -3.83 2.26 0.17
CA LEU A 114 -3.04 2.09 1.39
C LEU A 114 -2.63 0.62 1.48
N VAL A 115 -1.34 0.34 1.39
CA VAL A 115 -0.76 -0.97 1.69
C VAL A 115 -0.49 -1.05 3.19
N LEU A 116 -1.21 -1.93 3.87
CA LEU A 116 -0.99 -2.19 5.28
C LEU A 116 -0.08 -3.40 5.48
N LEU A 117 1.02 -3.17 6.20
CA LEU A 117 1.96 -4.22 6.57
C LEU A 117 1.38 -5.22 7.57
N VAL A 118 0.38 -4.80 8.35
CA VAL A 118 -0.32 -5.61 9.35
C VAL A 118 -1.83 -5.34 9.26
N VAL A 119 -2.66 -6.35 9.51
CA VAL A 119 -4.12 -6.28 9.41
C VAL A 119 -4.71 -5.31 10.44
N PRO A 120 -5.50 -4.29 10.04
CA PRO A 120 -5.97 -3.24 10.94
C PRO A 120 -6.89 -3.78 12.04
N ASN A 121 -6.55 -3.46 13.29
CA ASN A 121 -7.40 -3.62 14.47
C ASN A 121 -8.51 -2.55 14.49
N GLU A 122 -9.42 -2.63 15.45
CA GLU A 122 -10.59 -1.73 15.52
C GLU A 122 -10.20 -0.25 15.57
N GLY A 123 -9.17 0.11 16.35
CA GLY A 123 -8.64 1.48 16.39
C GLY A 123 -8.15 1.96 15.03
N GLY A 124 -7.35 1.15 14.32
CA GLY A 124 -6.88 1.48 12.98
C GLY A 124 -8.01 1.58 11.95
N ARG A 125 -9.03 0.73 12.05
CA ARG A 125 -10.22 0.78 11.18
C ARG A 125 -11.02 2.07 11.37
N SER A 126 -11.17 2.50 12.62
CA SER A 126 -11.84 3.76 12.95
C SER A 126 -11.14 4.95 12.29
N VAL A 127 -9.80 5.00 12.38
CA VAL A 127 -8.98 6.06 11.77
C VAL A 127 -9.04 6.05 10.24
N ILE A 128 -9.06 4.87 9.61
CA ILE A 128 -9.16 4.76 8.14
C ILE A 128 -10.55 5.14 7.64
N GLY A 129 -11.58 4.82 8.40
CA GLY A 129 -12.98 5.03 8.03
C GLY A 129 -13.48 3.95 7.06
N ARG A 130 -14.72 3.49 7.31
CA ARG A 130 -15.34 2.36 6.57
C ARG A 130 -15.32 2.54 5.05
N ALA A 131 -15.55 3.75 4.56
CA ALA A 131 -15.60 4.06 3.13
C ALA A 131 -14.26 3.82 2.40
N ASN A 132 -13.13 3.88 3.13
CA ASN A 132 -11.79 3.78 2.57
C ASN A 132 -11.20 2.37 2.68
N LEU A 133 -11.82 1.47 3.46
CA LEU A 133 -11.34 0.09 3.62
C LEU A 133 -11.21 -0.66 2.27
N LYS A 134 -12.03 -0.31 1.28
CA LYS A 134 -11.97 -0.88 -0.08
C LYS A 134 -10.73 -0.49 -0.88
N TYR A 135 -9.93 0.46 -0.41
CA TYR A 135 -8.65 0.87 -1.00
C TYR A 135 -7.45 0.36 -0.21
N ILE A 136 -7.68 -0.55 0.74
CA ILE A 136 -6.60 -1.21 1.48
C ILE A 136 -6.13 -2.43 0.71
N LEU A 137 -4.82 -2.58 0.60
CA LEU A 137 -4.15 -3.80 0.21
C LEU A 137 -3.39 -4.35 1.41
N LEU A 138 -3.50 -5.65 1.67
CA LEU A 138 -2.73 -6.28 2.74
C LEU A 138 -1.40 -6.77 2.18
N PHE A 139 -0.34 -6.56 2.96
CA PHE A 139 1.00 -7.04 2.62
C PHE A 139 1.05 -8.56 2.42
N GLU A 140 0.27 -9.32 3.21
CA GLU A 140 0.18 -10.78 3.06
C GLU A 140 -0.29 -11.19 1.65
N ASP A 141 -1.26 -10.47 1.09
CA ASP A 141 -1.78 -10.75 -0.25
C ASP A 141 -0.73 -10.46 -1.32
N ILE A 142 -0.05 -9.31 -1.20
CA ILE A 142 1.07 -8.91 -2.06
C ILE A 142 2.19 -9.95 -2.02
N TRP A 143 2.56 -10.39 -0.82
CA TRP A 143 3.59 -11.40 -0.60
C TRP A 143 3.22 -12.76 -1.22
N ARG A 144 1.96 -13.16 -1.12
CA ARG A 144 1.45 -14.40 -1.71
C ARG A 144 1.48 -14.34 -3.24
N GLU A 145 1.11 -13.21 -3.84
CA GLU A 145 1.13 -12.99 -5.30
C GLU A 145 2.53 -13.00 -5.90
N LEU A 146 3.56 -12.55 -5.16
CA LEU A 146 4.95 -12.63 -5.60
C LEU A 146 5.40 -14.09 -5.81
N GLY A 147 4.83 -15.04 -5.07
CA GLY A 147 5.01 -16.47 -5.27
C GLY A 147 6.34 -17.02 -4.74
N LYS A 148 6.59 -18.32 -4.96
CA LYS A 148 7.76 -19.03 -4.44
C LYS A 148 9.08 -18.68 -5.14
N SER A 149 9.04 -18.21 -6.40
CA SER A 149 10.24 -17.86 -7.18
C SER A 149 10.93 -16.60 -6.66
N PHE A 150 10.16 -15.59 -6.25
CA PHE A 150 10.67 -14.39 -5.58
C PHE A 150 11.33 -14.72 -4.22
N ARG A 151 10.94 -15.83 -3.58
CA ARG A 151 11.55 -16.26 -2.31
C ARG A 151 13.05 -16.63 -2.41
N LYS A 152 13.57 -16.75 -3.64
CA LYS A 152 14.95 -17.14 -3.94
C LYS A 152 15.82 -16.00 -4.50
N THR A 153 15.28 -14.80 -4.72
CA THR A 153 16.04 -13.66 -5.29
C THR A 153 16.98 -13.00 -4.27
N THR A 154 18.03 -12.34 -4.76
CA THR A 154 19.10 -11.66 -4.00
C THR A 154 18.59 -10.63 -2.99
N ILE A 155 17.44 -9.99 -3.25
CA ILE A 155 16.75 -9.11 -2.30
C ILE A 155 16.40 -9.84 -1.00
N LEU A 156 16.05 -11.12 -1.06
CA LEU A 156 15.83 -11.91 0.15
C LEU A 156 17.13 -12.34 0.83
N LYS A 157 18.28 -12.38 0.14
CA LYS A 157 19.58 -12.52 0.83
C LYS A 157 19.90 -11.23 1.58
N GLN A 158 19.74 -10.09 0.91
CA GLN A 158 20.00 -8.75 1.47
C GLN A 158 19.03 -8.39 2.62
N ILE A 159 17.75 -8.77 2.49
CA ILE A 159 16.77 -8.62 3.58
C ILE A 159 16.91 -9.74 4.63
N LYS A 160 17.48 -10.92 4.33
CA LYS A 160 17.70 -11.98 5.33
C LYS A 160 18.84 -11.67 6.30
N GLU A 161 19.88 -11.00 5.84
CA GLU A 161 21.01 -10.57 6.68
C GLU A 161 20.55 -9.54 7.73
N ASP A 162 19.61 -8.65 7.37
CA ASP A 162 19.14 -7.58 8.26
C ASP A 162 17.76 -7.81 8.93
N ALA A 163 16.90 -8.70 8.42
CA ALA A 163 15.46 -8.66 8.73
C ALA A 163 14.70 -10.01 8.69
N SER A 164 15.38 -11.15 8.90
CA SER A 164 14.73 -12.47 8.93
C SER A 164 13.55 -12.53 9.94
N ILE A 165 13.74 -11.98 11.13
CA ILE A 165 12.72 -11.87 12.20
C ILE A 165 11.54 -11.00 11.77
N VAL A 166 11.80 -9.87 11.11
CA VAL A 166 10.76 -8.92 10.66
C VAL A 166 9.88 -9.51 9.56
N ILE A 167 10.48 -10.22 8.60
CA ILE A 167 9.74 -10.89 7.55
C ILE A 167 8.78 -11.93 8.15
N ASP A 168 9.21 -12.69 9.14
CA ASP A 168 8.39 -13.76 9.71
C ASP A 168 7.21 -13.19 10.54
N ILE A 169 7.39 -12.05 11.21
CA ILE A 169 6.30 -11.26 11.83
C ILE A 169 5.29 -10.77 10.77
N LEU A 170 5.77 -10.29 9.62
CA LEU A 170 4.92 -9.80 8.53
C LEU A 170 4.17 -10.92 7.79
N LYS A 171 4.72 -12.14 7.75
CA LYS A 171 4.08 -13.31 7.12
C LYS A 171 3.00 -13.95 7.99
N ALA A 172 3.08 -13.78 9.30
CA ALA A 172 2.18 -14.40 10.26
C ALA A 172 1.96 -13.46 11.45
N PRO A 173 1.11 -12.41 11.31
CA PRO A 173 0.81 -11.49 12.39
C PRO A 173 0.02 -12.23 13.49
N HIS A 174 0.71 -12.91 14.40
CA HIS A 174 0.05 -13.73 15.40
C HIS A 174 -0.60 -12.90 16.52
N LYS A 175 -1.91 -13.16 16.67
CA LYS A 175 -2.81 -12.96 17.83
C LYS A 175 -3.35 -11.55 18.12
N GLY A 176 -4.42 -11.22 17.40
CA GLY A 176 -5.63 -10.65 18.00
C GLY A 176 -6.78 -11.65 17.85
N LEU A 177 -7.62 -11.81 18.89
CA LEU A 177 -8.62 -12.87 19.12
C LEU A 177 -9.74 -13.09 18.07
N HIS A 178 -9.69 -12.48 16.89
CA HIS A 178 -10.75 -12.58 15.85
C HIS A 178 -10.26 -12.90 14.43
N HIS A 179 -9.05 -13.47 14.30
CA HIS A 179 -8.44 -13.73 12.99
C HIS A 179 -9.21 -14.76 12.15
N HIS A 180 -9.92 -15.70 12.78
CA HIS A 180 -10.66 -16.75 12.10
C HIS A 180 -11.94 -16.22 11.43
N ASP A 181 -12.72 -15.39 12.13
CA ASP A 181 -13.99 -14.86 11.63
C ASP A 181 -13.77 -13.93 10.42
N LEU A 182 -12.68 -13.14 10.47
CA LEU A 182 -12.29 -12.21 9.41
C LEU A 182 -11.84 -12.90 8.11
N LEU A 183 -11.19 -14.07 8.21
CA LEU A 183 -10.81 -14.88 7.04
C LEU A 183 -12.04 -15.50 6.37
N MET A 184 -13.07 -15.81 7.15
CA MET A 184 -14.34 -16.37 6.65
C MET A 184 -15.15 -15.29 5.93
N GLU A 185 -15.30 -14.09 6.50
CA GLU A 185 -15.98 -12.97 5.83
C GLU A 185 -15.30 -12.56 4.52
N HIS A 186 -13.96 -12.46 4.51
CA HIS A 186 -13.23 -12.09 3.30
C HIS A 186 -13.35 -13.17 2.20
N ARG A 187 -13.33 -14.45 2.56
CA ARG A 187 -13.57 -15.56 1.61
C ARG A 187 -14.96 -15.47 0.98
N ASP A 188 -15.98 -15.12 1.75
CA ASP A 188 -17.35 -15.04 1.26
C ASP A 188 -17.57 -13.84 0.34
N ILE A 189 -16.93 -12.71 0.62
CA ILE A 189 -16.94 -11.52 -0.27
C ILE A 189 -16.27 -11.85 -1.61
N VAL A 190 -15.13 -12.54 -1.61
CA VAL A 190 -14.41 -12.93 -2.84
C VAL A 190 -15.23 -13.95 -3.65
N LYS A 191 -15.88 -14.92 -3.00
CA LYS A 191 -16.78 -15.87 -3.66
C LYS A 191 -17.98 -15.17 -4.31
N LYS A 192 -18.62 -14.23 -3.59
CA LYS A 192 -19.75 -13.45 -4.13
C LYS A 192 -19.36 -12.62 -5.36
N ARG A 193 -18.18 -12.00 -5.36
CA ARG A 193 -17.65 -11.26 -6.52
C ARG A 193 -17.41 -12.15 -7.75
N LYS A 194 -16.87 -13.36 -7.54
CA LYS A 194 -16.68 -14.33 -8.63
C LYS A 194 -18.00 -14.84 -9.21
N LYS A 195 -19.04 -14.98 -8.38
CA LYS A 195 -20.38 -15.41 -8.82
C LYS A 195 -21.11 -14.29 -9.60
N ALA A 196 -21.04 -13.05 -9.13
CA ALA A 196 -21.59 -11.88 -9.83
C ALA A 196 -20.90 -11.64 -11.20
N SER A 197 -19.59 -11.88 -11.30
CA SER A 197 -18.85 -11.79 -12.56
C SER A 197 -19.21 -12.89 -13.59
N ARG A 198 -19.84 -13.98 -13.16
CA ARG A 198 -20.26 -15.09 -14.03
C ARG A 198 -21.69 -14.96 -14.56
N ASN A 199 -22.54 -14.19 -13.88
CA ASN A 199 -23.93 -13.96 -14.29
C ASN A 199 -24.13 -12.73 -15.19
N ASN A 200 -23.07 -11.95 -15.42
CA ASN A 200 -23.06 -10.80 -16.35
C ASN A 200 -22.29 -11.09 -17.66
N LYS A 201 -22.15 -12.38 -18.00
CA LYS A 201 -21.72 -12.87 -19.32
C LYS A 201 -22.83 -13.74 -19.87
#